data_AF-A0A957G103-F1
#
_entry.id   AF-A0A957G103-F1
#
_cell.length_a   1.000
_cell.length_b   1.000
_cell.length_c   1.000
_cell.angle_alpha   90.00
_cell.angle_beta   90.00
_cell.angle_gamma   90.00
#
_symmetry.space_group_name_H-M   'P 1'
#
loop_
_entity.id
_entity.type
_entity.pdbx_description
1 polymer ?
#
loop_
_entity_poly.entity_id
_entity_poly.type
_entity_poly.pdbx_seq_one_letter_code
_entity_poly.pdbx_strand_id
1 'polypeptide(L)' 'SGATALDGDLPIATMGGLKARGHPVGATGVYQLVEATLQLREEAGANQVRNAHTAMTQSIGGTGATVVTHILQRER' A
#
# COMPACT_ATOMS: atom_id res chain seq x y z
N SER A 1 -5.18 -17.96 -7.66
CA SER A 1 -4.08 -18.08 -6.70
C SER A 1 -4.30 -17.27 -5.41
N GLY A 2 -5.11 -16.20 -5.37
CA GLY A 2 -5.43 -15.50 -4.10
C GLY A 2 -4.28 -14.73 -3.45
N ALA A 3 -3.08 -14.78 -4.04
CA ALA A 3 -1.83 -14.25 -3.48
C ALA A 3 -1.89 -12.75 -3.12
N THR A 4 -2.76 -11.96 -3.76
CA THR A 4 -2.90 -10.53 -3.51
C THR A 4 -4.04 -10.17 -2.56
N ALA A 5 -4.77 -11.16 -2.04
CA ALA A 5 -5.79 -10.95 -1.03
C ALA A 5 -5.16 -10.47 0.29
N LEU A 6 -5.99 -9.99 1.21
CA LEU A 6 -5.53 -9.49 2.50
C LEU A 6 -4.73 -10.52 3.32
N ASP A 7 -5.11 -11.79 3.19
CA ASP A 7 -4.49 -12.97 3.80
C ASP A 7 -3.60 -13.76 2.83
N GLY A 8 -3.34 -13.23 1.64
CA GLY A 8 -2.46 -13.83 0.64
C GLY A 8 -0.97 -13.58 0.92
N ASP A 9 -0.11 -14.19 0.10
CA ASP A 9 1.35 -14.12 0.24
C ASP A 9 1.92 -12.70 0.01
N LEU A 10 1.24 -11.88 -0.81
CA LEU A 10 1.64 -10.52 -1.12
C LEU A 10 0.39 -9.60 -1.20
N PRO A 11 -0.17 -9.21 -0.04
CA PRO A 11 -1.34 -8.33 -0.01
C PRO A 11 -1.03 -6.99 -0.69
N ILE A 12 -1.91 -6.53 -1.57
CA ILE A 12 -1.79 -5.22 -2.22
C ILE A 12 -3.11 -4.46 -2.10
N ALA A 13 -3.03 -3.12 -2.09
CA ALA A 13 -4.21 -2.26 -2.11
C ALA A 13 -5.26 -2.68 -1.06
N THR A 14 -4.81 -2.98 0.16
CA THR A 14 -5.60 -3.53 1.27
C THR A 14 -6.77 -2.64 1.67
N MET A 15 -6.69 -1.34 1.34
CA MET A 15 -7.79 -0.39 1.52
C MET A 15 -8.53 -0.02 0.23
N GLY A 16 -8.44 -0.86 -0.81
CA GLY A 16 -9.20 -0.76 -2.06
C GLY A 16 -8.44 -0.16 -3.24
N GLY A 17 -7.28 0.46 -3.00
CA GLY A 17 -6.46 1.11 -4.02
C GLY A 17 -7.22 2.13 -4.88
N LEU A 18 -6.69 2.47 -6.05
CA LEU A 18 -7.31 3.48 -6.93
C LEU A 18 -8.70 3.06 -7.43
N LYS A 19 -8.95 1.75 -7.51
CA LYS A 19 -10.21 1.19 -8.04
C LYS A 19 -11.41 1.43 -7.12
N ALA A 20 -11.26 1.18 -5.82
CA ALA A 20 -12.38 1.26 -4.88
C ALA A 20 -12.31 2.49 -3.97
N ARG A 21 -11.10 2.94 -3.58
CA ARG A 21 -10.93 4.12 -2.74
C ARG A 21 -10.88 5.43 -3.55
N GLY A 22 -10.48 5.35 -4.82
CA GLY A 22 -10.42 6.48 -5.75
C GLY A 22 -9.01 6.97 -6.05
N HIS A 23 -8.89 7.86 -7.05
CA HIS A 23 -7.62 8.35 -7.58
C HIS A 23 -7.56 9.89 -7.68
N PRO A 24 -7.33 10.58 -6.55
CA PRO A 24 -6.93 11.99 -6.59
C PRO A 24 -5.47 12.08 -7.04
N VAL A 25 -5.23 12.56 -8.26
CA VAL A 25 -3.95 12.46 -8.99
C VAL A 25 -2.74 12.88 -8.14
N GLY A 26 -2.80 14.02 -7.45
CA GLY A 26 -1.69 14.49 -6.61
C GLY A 26 -1.55 13.81 -5.25
N ALA A 27 -2.66 13.33 -4.68
CA ALA A 27 -2.68 12.77 -3.32
C ALA A 27 -2.49 11.25 -3.28
N THR A 28 -2.59 10.57 -4.41
CA THR A 28 -2.55 9.10 -4.50
C THR A 28 -1.26 8.51 -3.90
N GLY A 29 -0.09 9.06 -4.25
CA GLY A 29 1.19 8.57 -3.70
C GLY A 29 1.29 8.75 -2.18
N VAL A 30 0.74 9.85 -1.66
CA VAL A 30 0.68 10.11 -0.21
C VAL A 30 -0.24 9.10 0.48
N TYR A 31 -1.41 8.81 -0.10
CA TYR A 31 -2.32 7.79 0.45
C TYR A 31 -1.69 6.41 0.50
N GLN A 32 -0.93 6.01 -0.53
CA GLN A 32 -0.22 4.73 -0.52
C GLN A 32 0.80 4.67 0.64
N LEU A 33 1.53 5.77 0.88
CA LEU A 33 2.47 5.87 2.01
C LEU A 33 1.76 5.82 3.37
N VAL A 34 0.62 6.49 3.50
CA VAL A 34 -0.20 6.45 4.73
C VAL A 34 -0.70 5.03 4.99
N GLU A 35 -1.22 4.34 3.96
CA GLU A 35 -1.68 2.95 4.09
C GLU A 35 -0.53 2.03 4.52
N ALA A 36 0.63 2.10 3.86
CA ALA A 36 1.81 1.33 4.23
C ALA A 36 2.26 1.62 5.67
N THR A 37 2.22 2.88 6.10
CA THR A 37 2.59 3.29 7.45
C THR A 37 1.61 2.73 8.49
N LEU A 38 0.31 2.79 8.23
CA LEU A 38 -0.71 2.20 9.11
C LEU A 38 -0.52 0.69 9.23
N GLN A 39 -0.22 -0.01 8.13
CA GLN A 39 0.05 -1.46 8.16
C GLN A 39 1.25 -1.79 9.03
N LEU A 40 2.38 -1.09 8.83
CA LEU A 40 3.61 -1.30 9.58
C LEU A 40 3.43 -0.98 11.08
N ARG A 41 2.61 0.01 11.41
CA ARG A 41 2.32 0.40 12.80
C ARG A 41 1.24 -0.43 13.49
N GLU A 42 0.66 -1.41 12.80
CA GLU A 42 -0.46 -2.22 13.30
C GLU A 42 -1.73 -1.39 13.60
N GLU A 43 -1.94 -0.33 12.81
CA GLU A 43 -3.04 0.64 12.96
C GLU A 43 -4.06 0.54 11.79
N ALA A 44 -3.99 -0.49 10.93
CA ALA A 44 -4.84 -0.60 9.73
C ALA A 44 -6.25 -1.17 9.98
N GLY A 45 -6.62 -1.44 11.24
CA GLY A 45 -7.96 -1.86 11.65
C GLY A 45 -8.39 -3.17 10.99
N ALA A 46 -9.59 -3.20 10.41
CA ALA A 46 -10.14 -4.40 9.77
C ALA A 46 -9.32 -4.90 8.55
N ASN A 47 -8.46 -4.05 7.98
CA ASN A 47 -7.63 -4.37 6.83
C ASN A 47 -6.18 -4.74 7.23
N GLN A 48 -5.92 -5.03 8.50
CA GLN A 48 -4.56 -5.29 8.99
C GLN A 48 -3.94 -6.54 8.36
N VAL A 49 -2.77 -6.37 7.76
CA VAL A 49 -1.88 -7.47 7.36
C VAL A 49 -1.14 -7.97 8.59
N ARG A 50 -1.18 -9.29 8.82
CA ARG A 50 -0.53 -9.90 9.98
C ARG A 50 1.00 -9.77 9.86
N ASN A 51 1.65 -9.37 10.95
CA ASN A 51 3.11 -9.30 11.08
C ASN A 51 3.78 -8.47 9.96
N ALA A 52 3.14 -7.39 9.52
CA ALA A 52 3.72 -6.50 8.51
C ALA A 52 5.00 -5.84 9.04
N HIS A 53 6.14 -6.17 8.42
CA HIS A 53 7.46 -5.62 8.79
C HIS A 53 8.07 -4.74 7.69
N THR A 54 7.76 -5.06 6.42
CA THR A 54 8.26 -4.35 5.26
C THR A 54 7.09 -4.06 4.32
N ALA A 55 7.01 -2.84 3.81
CA ALA A 55 6.00 -2.42 2.85
C ALA A 55 6.65 -1.73 1.65
N MET A 56 6.06 -1.94 0.47
CA MET A 56 6.43 -1.23 -0.75
C MET A 56 5.26 -0.38 -1.23
N THR A 57 5.53 0.87 -1.57
CA THR A 57 4.59 1.71 -2.31
C THR A 57 5.18 2.03 -3.67
N GLN A 58 4.34 2.06 -4.70
CA GLN A 58 4.74 2.43 -6.05
C GLN A 58 3.67 3.34 -6.66
N SER A 59 4.06 4.58 -6.94
CA SER A 59 3.22 5.59 -7.57
C SER A 59 3.71 5.80 -9.01
N ILE A 60 2.78 5.70 -9.96
CA ILE A 60 3.05 5.82 -11.39
C ILE A 60 2.33 7.06 -11.91
N GLY A 61 3.08 7.95 -12.57
CA GLY A 61 2.59 9.18 -13.17
C GLY A 61 2.57 9.12 -14.70
N GLY A 62 1.53 9.72 -15.30
CA GLY A 62 1.28 9.65 -16.75
C GLY A 62 1.09 8.20 -17.22
N THR A 63 1.51 7.91 -18.45
CA THR A 63 1.51 6.55 -19.01
C THR A 63 2.79 5.80 -18.64
N GLY A 64 3.18 5.83 -17.37
CA GLY A 64 4.44 5.22 -16.91
C GLY A 64 5.70 6.06 -17.15
N ALA A 65 5.55 7.35 -17.46
CA ALA A 65 6.68 8.25 -17.70
C ALA A 65 7.47 8.55 -16.41
N THR A 66 6.83 8.43 -15.25
CA THR A 66 7.48 8.63 -13.96
C THR A 66 7.00 7.56 -12.99
N VAL A 67 7.93 6.91 -12.31
CA VAL A 67 7.64 5.90 -11.30
C VAL A 67 8.45 6.22 -10.06
N VAL A 68 7.78 6.35 -8.93
CA VAL A 68 8.42 6.54 -7.63
C VAL A 68 8.09 5.33 -6.76
N THR A 69 9.13 4.69 -6.22
CA THR A 69 8.99 3.51 -5.36
C THR A 69 9.62 3.81 -4.00
N HIS A 70 8.91 3.49 -2.92
CA HIS A 70 9.43 3.55 -1.56
C HIS A 70 9.37 2.17 -0.92
N ILE A 71 10.41 1.83 -0.17
CA ILE A 71 10.44 0.69 0.75
C ILE A 71 10.47 1.24 2.17
N LEU A 72 9.48 0.86 2.97
CA LEU A 72 9.37 1.23 4.37
C LEU A 72 9.55 -0.03 5.22
N GLN A 73 10.22 0.12 6.35
CA GLN A 73 10.44 -0.96 7.30
C GLN A 73 10.17 -0.47 8.71
N ARG A 74 9.51 -1.31 9.52
CA ARG A 74 9.40 -1.07 10.96
C ARG A 74 10.73 -1.46 11.63
N GLU A 75 11.32 -0.56 12.40
CA GLU A 75 12.49 -0.88 13.24
C GLU A 75 12.10 -1.83 14.38
N ARG A 76 13.05 -2.65 14.81
CA ARG A 76 12.85 -3.68 15.84
C ARG A 76 12.90 -3.10 17.24
#